data_AF-A0A7J3TLP6-F1
#
_entry.id   AF-A0A7J3TLP6-F1
#
_cell.length_a   1.000
_cell.length_b   1.000
_cell.length_c   1.000
_cell.angle_alpha   90.00
_cell.angle_beta   90.00
_cell.angle_gamma   90.00
#
_symmetry.space_group_name_H-M   'P 1'
#
loop_
_entity.id
_entity.type
_entity.pdbx_description
1 polymer ?
#
loop_
_entity_poly.entity_id
_entity_poly.type
_entity_poly.pdbx_seq_one_letter_code
_entity_poly.pdbx_strand_id
1 'polypeptide(L)'
;EAIVAKSFARIFFRNAINQGLVVIECKNVDDIEEGDELEIDTDKGEIRNLSKGATYKIKPLPPFLAEIIKSGGLIPYMKRRVSNEI
;
A
#
# COMPACT_ATOMS: atom_id res chain seq x y z
N GLU A 1 4.75 -5.76 -4.43
CA GLU A 1 3.97 -5.16 -5.53
C GLU A 1 2.78 -4.42 -4.93
N ALA A 2 2.37 -3.31 -5.53
CA ALA A 2 1.33 -2.43 -5.02
C ALA A 2 0.50 -1.84 -6.17
N ILE A 3 -0.76 -1.50 -5.89
CA ILE A 3 -1.59 -0.72 -6.81
C ILE A 3 -1.64 0.72 -6.31
N VAL A 4 -1.31 1.67 -7.19
CA VAL A 4 -1.36 3.10 -6.90
C VAL A 4 -2.46 3.73 -7.75
N ALA A 5 -3.34 4.52 -7.14
CA ALA A 5 -4.41 5.23 -7.84
C ALA A 5 -4.73 6.56 -7.15
N LYS A 6 -5.52 7.45 -7.79
CA LYS A 6 -6.02 8.67 -7.14
C LYS A 6 -6.92 8.37 -5.94
N SER A 7 -7.73 7.34 -6.06
CA SER A 7 -8.69 6.91 -5.06
C SER A 7 -9.14 5.49 -5.32
N PHE A 8 -9.66 4.83 -4.29
CA PHE A 8 -10.29 3.52 -4.41
C PHE A 8 -11.73 3.53 -3.94
N ALA A 9 -12.58 2.71 -4.56
CA ALA A 9 -13.88 2.38 -4.00
C ALA A 9 -13.71 1.68 -2.64
N ARG A 10 -14.55 2.04 -1.66
CA ARG A 10 -14.43 1.53 -0.27
C ARG A 10 -14.40 -0.01 -0.18
N ILE A 11 -15.23 -0.68 -0.97
CA ILE A 11 -15.30 -2.15 -0.98
C ILE A 11 -14.02 -2.75 -1.55
N PHE A 12 -13.50 -2.17 -2.64
CA PHE A 12 -12.23 -2.60 -3.23
C PHE A 12 -11.07 -2.43 -2.26
N PHE A 13 -10.96 -1.26 -1.62
CA PHE A 13 -9.91 -0.98 -0.65
C PHE A 13 -9.90 -2.01 0.48
N ARG A 14 -11.06 -2.29 1.10
CA ARG A 14 -11.17 -3.29 2.17
C ARG A 14 -10.80 -4.69 1.68
N ASN A 15 -11.28 -5.09 0.50
CA ASN A 15 -11.01 -6.42 -0.04
C ASN A 15 -9.52 -6.61 -0.38
N ALA A 16 -8.87 -5.59 -0.93
CA ALA A 16 -7.44 -5.59 -1.19
C ALA A 16 -6.64 -5.84 0.09
N ILE A 17 -6.88 -5.04 1.14
CA ILE A 17 -6.24 -5.20 2.45
C ILE A 17 -6.48 -6.59 3.03
N ASN A 18 -7.71 -7.10 2.94
CA ASN A 18 -8.06 -8.43 3.46
C ASN A 18 -7.26 -9.55 2.79
N GLN A 19 -6.90 -9.38 1.51
CA GLN A 19 -6.08 -10.31 0.74
C GLN A 19 -4.57 -10.01 0.83
N GLY A 20 -4.16 -9.03 1.64
CA GLY A 20 -2.75 -8.64 1.77
C GLY A 20 -2.21 -7.83 0.59
N LEU A 21 -3.08 -7.30 -0.26
CA LEU A 21 -2.69 -6.46 -1.38
C LEU A 21 -2.45 -5.02 -0.91
N VAL A 22 -1.29 -4.46 -1.28
CA VAL A 22 -0.94 -3.07 -1.01
C VAL A 22 -1.68 -2.16 -2.00
N VAL A 23 -2.51 -1.26 -1.47
CA VAL A 23 -3.21 -0.23 -2.23
C VAL A 23 -2.86 1.14 -1.67
N ILE A 24 -2.46 2.06 -2.54
CA ILE A 24 -1.93 3.37 -2.14
C ILE A 24 -2.64 4.47 -2.93
N GLU A 25 -3.21 5.42 -2.19
CA GLU A 25 -3.79 6.61 -2.80
C GLU A 25 -2.72 7.68 -3.01
N CYS A 26 -2.52 8.09 -4.26
CA CYS A 26 -1.61 9.18 -4.65
C CYS A 26 -2.33 10.13 -5.60
N LYS A 27 -2.36 11.42 -5.27
CA LYS A 27 -3.05 12.44 -6.09
C LYS A 27 -2.33 12.72 -7.41
N ASN A 28 -1.02 12.49 -7.44
CA ASN A 28 -0.11 12.83 -8.53
C ASN A 28 0.11 11.68 -9.53
N VAL A 29 -0.76 10.67 -9.54
CA VAL A 29 -0.61 9.55 -10.50
C VAL A 29 -0.75 9.98 -11.97
N ASP A 30 -1.31 11.15 -12.26
CA ASP A 30 -1.36 11.69 -13.64
C ASP A 30 0.03 12.06 -14.17
N ASP A 31 1.00 12.31 -13.29
CA ASP A 31 2.37 12.66 -13.67
C ASP A 31 3.23 11.41 -13.99
N ILE A 32 2.66 10.22 -13.81
CA ILE A 32 3.30 8.91 -13.97
C ILE A 32 2.84 8.30 -15.29
N GLU A 33 3.79 7.84 -16.10
CA GLU A 33 3.54 7.25 -17.40
C GLU A 33 3.78 5.73 -17.39
N GLU A 34 3.18 5.04 -18.37
CA GLU A 34 3.47 3.64 -18.61
C GLU A 34 4.96 3.45 -18.90
N GLY A 35 5.59 2.51 -18.19
CA GLY A 35 7.03 2.26 -18.28
C GLY A 35 7.90 3.06 -17.31
N ASP A 36 7.34 3.99 -16.54
CA ASP A 36 8.09 4.66 -15.46
C ASP A 36 8.47 3.66 -14.35
N GLU A 37 9.72 3.72 -13.89
CA GLU A 37 10.20 2.94 -12.75
C GLU A 37 9.90 3.69 -11.45
N LEU A 38 9.16 3.03 -10.56
CA LEU A 38 8.72 3.61 -9.29
C LEU A 38 9.29 2.86 -8.10
N GLU A 39 9.84 3.60 -7.15
CA GLU A 39 10.15 3.12 -5.81
C GLU A 39 9.10 3.66 -4.83
N ILE A 40 8.55 2.77 -3.99
CA ILE A 40 7.49 3.12 -3.04
C ILE A 40 8.01 2.86 -1.62
N ASP A 41 8.08 3.92 -0.82
CA ASP A 41 8.40 3.85 0.60
C ASP A 41 7.12 4.14 1.41
N THR A 42 6.43 3.09 1.82
CA THR A 42 5.17 3.19 2.58
C THR A 42 5.35 3.71 4.00
N ASP A 43 6.56 3.56 4.56
CA ASP A 43 6.88 3.97 5.92
C ASP A 43 7.16 5.47 5.97
N LYS A 44 7.91 6.01 5.00
CA LYS A 44 8.09 7.47 4.83
C LYS A 44 6.86 8.14 4.21
N GLY A 45 6.03 7.39 3.50
CA GLY A 45 4.88 7.94 2.78
C GLY A 45 5.30 8.67 1.52
N GLU A 46 6.17 8.05 0.71
CA GLU A 46 6.70 8.65 -0.52
C GLU A 46 6.69 7.65 -1.68
N ILE A 47 6.43 8.16 -2.89
CA ILE A 47 6.62 7.46 -4.16
C ILE A 47 7.67 8.23 -4.94
N ARG A 48 8.75 7.58 -5.32
CA ARG A 48 9.82 8.15 -6.14
C ARG A 48 9.72 7.60 -7.55
N ASN A 49 9.54 8.49 -8.51
CA ASN A 49 9.66 8.16 -9.93
C ASN A 49 11.14 8.29 -10.33
N LEU A 50 11.79 7.15 -10.52
CA LEU A 50 13.22 7.07 -10.84
C LEU A 50 13.50 7.50 -12.28
N SER A 51 12.56 7.27 -13.20
CA SER A 51 12.67 7.69 -14.60
C SER A 51 12.64 9.21 -14.78
N LYS A 52 11.85 9.92 -13.97
CA LYS A 52 11.64 11.38 -14.06
C LYS A 52 12.35 12.19 -12.97
N GLY A 53 12.92 11.53 -11.95
CA GLY A 53 13.54 12.20 -10.80
C GLY A 53 12.55 12.96 -9.91
N ALA A 54 11.26 12.59 -9.95
CA ALA A 54 10.20 13.22 -9.18
C ALA A 54 9.84 12.43 -7.92
N THR A 55 9.41 13.12 -6.87
CA THR A 55 8.93 12.50 -5.63
C THR A 55 7.54 13.00 -5.28
N TYR A 56 6.63 12.06 -5.03
CA TYR A 56 5.24 12.32 -4.67
C TYR A 56 4.99 11.90 -3.23
N LYS A 57 4.38 12.80 -2.44
CA LYS A 57 3.99 12.49 -1.06
C LYS A 57 2.66 11.77 -1.04
N ILE A 58 2.61 10.67 -0.31
CA ILE A 58 1.41 9.90 0.00
C ILE A 58 1.17 9.90 1.51
N LYS A 59 0.00 9.44 1.93
CA LYS A 59 -0.20 9.18 3.36
C LYS A 59 0.60 7.93 3.74
N PRO A 60 1.42 7.98 4.80
CA PRO A 60 2.07 6.79 5.32
C PRO A 60 1.04 5.71 5.63
N LEU A 61 1.40 4.45 5.39
CA LEU A 61 0.52 3.35 5.69
C LEU A 61 0.41 3.21 7.22
N PRO A 62 -0.80 3.26 7.81
CA PRO A 62 -0.97 3.04 9.24
C PRO A 62 -0.32 1.71 9.67
N PRO A 63 0.38 1.66 10.82
CA PRO A 63 1.13 0.47 11.24
C PRO A 63 0.29 -0.82 11.26
N PHE A 64 -0.97 -0.74 11.70
CA PHE A 64 -1.85 -1.91 11.74
C PHE A 64 -2.14 -2.48 10.34
N LEU A 65 -2.28 -1.63 9.31
CA LEU A 65 -2.50 -2.08 7.93
C LEU A 65 -1.23 -2.71 7.37
N ALA A 66 -0.07 -2.13 7.69
CA ALA A 66 1.22 -2.70 7.32
C ALA A 66 1.40 -4.10 7.91
N GLU A 67 0.99 -4.33 9.16
CA GLU A 67 1.04 -5.67 9.78
C GLU A 67 0.11 -6.69 9.10
N ILE A 68 -1.11 -6.28 8.73
CA ILE A 68 -2.07 -7.14 8.01
C ILE A 68 -1.50 -7.53 6.64
N ILE A 69 -0.92 -6.57 5.92
CA ILE A 69 -0.31 -6.80 4.61
C ILE A 69 0.92 -7.70 4.74
N LYS A 70 1.86 -7.38 5.64
CA LYS A 70 3.05 -8.21 5.93
C LYS A 70 2.67 -9.62 6.36
N SER A 71 1.48 -9.76 6.93
CA SER A 71 0.91 -11.03 7.32
C SER A 71 0.43 -11.90 6.16
N GLY A 72 0.27 -11.35 4.95
CA GLY A 72 -0.39 -11.99 3.82
C GLY A 72 -1.91 -11.88 3.88
N GLY A 73 -2.44 -10.85 4.57
CA GLY A 73 -3.86 -10.57 4.69
C GLY A 73 -4.43 -10.76 6.10
N LEU A 74 -5.74 -10.51 6.20
CA LEU A 74 -6.43 -10.41 7.49
C LEU A 74 -6.52 -11.75 8.23
N ILE A 75 -6.79 -12.85 7.52
CA ILE A 75 -6.93 -14.17 8.14
C ILE A 75 -5.59 -14.65 8.74
N PRO A 76 -4.46 -14.63 8.02
CA PRO A 76 -3.15 -14.94 8.62
C PRO A 76 -2.77 -14.02 9.79
N TYR A 77 -3.09 -12.73 9.71
CA TYR A 77 -2.87 -11.76 10.79
C TYR A 77 -3.62 -12.16 12.06
N MET A 78 -4.91 -12.45 11.94
CA MET A 78 -5.75 -12.89 13.05
C MET A 78 -5.25 -14.19 13.68
N LYS A 79 -4.86 -15.18 12.86
CA LYS A 79 -4.30 -16.45 13.36
C LYS A 79 -3.05 -16.24 14.21
N ARG A 80 -2.15 -15.35 13.78
CA ARG A 80 -0.94 -15.00 14.56
C ARG A 80 -1.28 -14.32 15.88
N ARG A 81 -2.21 -13.36 15.90
CA ARG A 81 -2.60 -12.68 17.14
C ARG A 81 -3.22 -13.64 18.15
N VAL A 82 -4.17 -14.47 17.71
CA VAL A 82 -4.81 -15.44 18.59
C VAL A 82 -3.81 -16.48 19.11
N SER A 83 -2.87 -16.94 18.28
CA SER A 83 -1.83 -17.89 18.73
C SER A 83 -0.79 -17.29 19.68
N ASN A 84 -0.63 -15.96 19.72
CA ASN A 84 0.29 -15.27 20.62
C ASN A 84 -0.37 -14.84 21.94
N GLU A 85 -1.70 -14.91 22.04
CA GLU A 85 -2.49 -14.59 23.24
C GLU A 85 -2.85 -15.86 24.05
N ILE A 86 -2.42 -17.04 23.60
CA ILE A 86 -2.54 -18.36 24.27
C ILE A 86 -1.15 -18.80 24.73
#